data_AF-A0A662V4Q8-F1
#
_entry.id   AF-A0A662V4Q8-F1
#
_cell.length_a   1.000
_cell.length_b   1.000
_cell.length_c   1.000
_cell.angle_alpha   90.00
_cell.angle_beta   90.00
_cell.angle_gamma   90.00
#
_symmetry.space_group_name_H-M   'P 1'
#
loop_
_entity.id
_entity.type
_entity.pdbx_description
1 polymer ?
#
loop_
_entity_poly.entity_id
_entity_poly.type
_entity_poly.pdbx_seq_one_letter_code
_entity_poly.pdbx_strand_id
1 'polypeptide(L)' 'MEVARVILNISILMVILALITLPVQEPGSGSFIVNIMALVSSLALLALSIYIIKRKLLSTG' A
#
# COMPACT_ATOMS: atom_id res chain seq x y z
N MET A 1 -0.53 -8.07 -18.03
CA MET A 1 0.40 -7.84 -16.91
C MET A 1 0.42 -6.38 -16.45
N GLU A 2 -0.01 -5.45 -17.30
CA GLU A 2 0.01 -4.00 -17.03
C GLU A 2 -0.79 -3.59 -15.80
N VAL A 3 -2.03 -4.10 -15.64
CA VAL A 3 -2.89 -3.80 -14.48
C VAL A 3 -2.22 -4.19 -13.14
N ALA A 4 -1.54 -5.34 -13.07
CA ALA A 4 -0.87 -5.77 -11.85
C ALA A 4 0.31 -4.86 -11.48
N ARG A 5 1.04 -4.37 -12.49
CA ARG A 5 2.15 -3.43 -12.32
C ARG A 5 1.64 -2.06 -11.86
N VAL A 6 0.52 -1.59 -12.43
CA VAL A 6 -0.14 -0.36 -12.01
C VAL A 6 -0.62 -0.44 -10.56
N ILE A 7 -1.29 -1.53 -10.17
CA ILE A 7 -1.76 -1.74 -8.79
C ILE A 7 -0.58 -1.74 -7.81
N LEU A 8 0.53 -2.39 -8.16
CA LEU A 8 1.74 -2.41 -7.33
C LEU A 8 2.32 -1.00 -7.15
N ASN A 9 2.45 -0.24 -8.25
CA ASN A 9 2.97 1.12 -8.22
C ASN A 9 2.07 2.07 -7.39
N ILE A 10 0.75 1.96 -7.53
CA ILE A 10 -0.21 2.75 -6.74
C ILE A 10 -0.09 2.39 -5.26
N SER A 11 -0.02 1.10 -4.93
CA SER A 11 0.12 0.64 -3.54
C SER A 11 1.39 1.19 -2.89
N ILE A 12 2.52 1.14 -3.60
CA ILE A 12 3.80 1.71 -3.13
C ILE A 12 3.69 3.22 -2.94
N LEU A 13 3.11 3.94 -3.91
CA LEU A 13 2.93 5.38 -3.83
C LEU A 13 2.09 5.77 -2.61
N MET A 14 1.00 5.06 -2.34
CA MET A 14 0.14 5.30 -1.18
C MET A 14 0.88 5.09 0.15
N VAL A 15 1.72 4.04 0.24
CA VAL A 15 2.57 3.80 1.42
C VAL A 15 3.56 4.95 1.62
N ILE A 16 4.22 5.40 0.55
CA ILE A 16 5.19 6.51 0.64
C ILE A 16 4.50 7.80 1.08
N LEU A 17 3.35 8.14 0.49
CA LEU A 17 2.60 9.33 0.86
C LEU A 17 2.14 9.29 2.33
N ALA A 18 1.66 8.14 2.79
CA ALA A 18 1.27 7.97 4.19
C ALA A 18 2.46 8.12 5.14
N LEU A 19 3.63 7.56 4.80
CA LEU A 19 4.86 7.68 5.60
C LEU A 19 5.40 9.12 5.65
N ILE A 20 5.35 9.86 4.55
CA ILE A 20 5.80 11.26 4.50
C ILE A 20 4.88 12.18 5.31
N THR A 21 3.58 11.91 5.29
CA THR A 21 2.59 12.75 5.98
C THR A 21 2.49 12.44 7.48
N LEU A 22 2.85 11.23 7.92
CA LEU A 22 2.79 10.80 9.32
C LEU A 22 3.56 11.72 10.31
N PRO A 23 4.83 12.08 10.08
CA PRO A 23 5.61 12.90 11.02
C PRO A 23 5.15 14.36 11.08
N VAL A 24 4.34 14.82 10.12
CA VAL A 24 3.82 16.19 10.07
C VAL A 24 2.54 16.33 10.89
N GLN A 25 1.87 15.22 11.21
CA GLN A 25 0.57 15.22 11.88
C GLN A 25 0.71 15.14 13.40
N GLU A 26 -0.11 15.92 14.11
CA GLU A 26 -0.16 15.88 15.57
C GLU A 26 -0.64 14.50 16.06
N PRO A 27 0.09 13.85 16.98
CA PRO A 27 -0.32 12.58 17.56
C PRO A 27 -1.69 12.68 18.24
N GLY A 28 -2.60 11.77 17.93
CA GLY A 28 -3.96 11.73 18.50
C GLY A 28 -4.98 12.61 17.77
N SER A 29 -4.57 13.39 16.76
CA SER A 29 -5.51 14.07 15.87
C SER A 29 -6.28 13.06 15.00
N GLY A 30 -7.49 13.43 14.58
CA GLY A 30 -8.29 12.58 13.67
C GLY A 30 -7.58 12.30 12.35
N SER A 31 -6.80 13.26 11.83
CA SER A 31 -5.98 13.09 10.63
C SER A 31 -4.87 12.06 10.82
N PHE A 32 -4.20 12.05 11.99
CA PHE A 32 -3.20 11.03 12.33
C PHE A 32 -3.78 9.61 12.32
N ILE A 33 -4.94 9.42 12.95
CA ILE A 33 -5.61 8.10 13.00
C ILE A 33 -6.01 7.65 11.60
N VAL A 34 -6.60 8.54 10.80
CA VAL A 34 -6.97 8.24 9.40
C VAL A 34 -5.73 7.87 8.58
N ASN A 35 -4.61 8.56 8.78
CA ASN A 35 -3.37 8.28 8.06
C ASN A 35 -2.74 6.93 8.46
N ILE A 36 -2.78 6.58 9.75
CA ILE A 36 -2.39 5.24 10.24
C ILE A 36 -3.27 4.17 9.58
N MET A 37 -4.59 4.35 9.55
CA MET A 37 -5.52 3.40 8.93
C MET A 37 -5.29 3.28 7.41
N ALA A 38 -4.99 4.40 6.74
CA ALA A 38 -4.61 4.43 5.33
C ALA A 38 -3.29 3.70 5.07
N LEU A 39 -2.28 3.87 5.95
CA LEU A 39 -1.00 3.17 5.87
C LEU A 39 -1.19 1.65 6.00
N VAL A 40 -1.94 1.20 7.01
CA VAL A 40 -2.23 -0.22 7.24
C VAL A 40 -2.97 -0.83 6.04
N SER A 41 -3.98 -0.13 5.53
CA SER A 41 -4.75 -0.58 4.35
C SER A 41 -3.87 -0.67 3.09
N SER A 42 -2.97 0.29 2.91
CA SER A 42 -2.04 0.32 1.77
C SER A 42 -1.00 -0.81 1.84
N LEU A 43 -0.50 -1.12 3.04
CA LEU A 43 0.40 -2.27 3.26
C LEU A 43 -0.30 -3.60 3.00
N ALA A 44 -1.56 -3.75 3.43
CA ALA A 44 -2.35 -4.94 3.14
C ALA A 44 -2.58 -5.11 1.63
N LEU A 45 -2.90 -4.02 0.92
CA LEU A 45 -3.07 -4.02 -0.53
C LEU A 45 -1.76 -4.39 -1.25
N LEU A 46 -0.63 -3.85 -0.78
CA LEU A 46 0.69 -4.18 -1.31
C LEU A 46 1.01 -5.67 -1.13
N ALA A 47 0.83 -6.22 0.07
CA ALA A 47 1.06 -7.64 0.34
C ALA A 47 0.18 -8.55 -0.52
N LEU A 48 -1.11 -8.20 -0.66
CA LEU A 48 -2.05 -8.94 -1.51
C LEU A 48 -1.64 -8.90 -2.98
N SER A 49 -1.24 -7.72 -3.48
CA SER A 49 -0.82 -7.55 -4.87
C SER A 49 0.43 -8.39 -5.18
N ILE A 50 1.41 -8.43 -4.27
CA ILE A 50 2.61 -9.26 -4.37
C ILE A 50 2.23 -10.75 -4.37
N TYR A 51 1.33 -11.16 -3.48
CA TYR A 51 0.84 -12.54 -3.41
C TYR A 51 0.20 -12.99 -4.72
N ILE A 52 -0.69 -12.17 -5.29
CA ILE A 52 -1.35 -12.45 -6.57
C ILE A 52 -0.32 -12.59 -7.70
N ILE A 53 0.65 -11.68 -7.78
CA ILE A 53 1.72 -11.72 -8.79
C ILE A 53 2.54 -13.00 -8.65
N LYS A 54 2.97 -13.33 -7.42
CA LYS A 54 3.73 -14.56 -7.12
C LYS A 54 2.97 -15.81 -7.53
N ARG A 55 1.68 -15.89 -7.20
CA ARG A 55 0.81 -17.03 -7.57
C ARG A 55 0.65 -17.14 -9.08
N LYS A 56 0.53 -16.01 -9.79
CA LYS A 56 0.39 -15.99 -11.25
C LYS A 56 1.67 -16.44 -11.97
N LEU A 57 2.84 -16.04 -11.46
CA LEU A 57 4.14 -16.50 -11.97
C LEU A 57 4.31 -18.02 -11.81
N LEU A 58 3.95 -18.58 -10.65
CA LEU A 58 4.06 -20.01 -10.37
C LEU A 58 3.08 -20.88 -11.18
N SER A 59 1.93 -20.34 -11.58
CA SER A 59 0.91 -21.06 -12.35
C SER A 59 1.18 -21.12 -13.87
N THR A 60 2.17 -20.36 -14.36
CA THR A 60 2.47 -20.25 -15.80
C THR A 60 3.81 -20.92 -16.16
N GLY A 61 4.43 -21.64 -15.21
CA GLY A 61 5.67 -22.39 -15.38
C GLY A 61 5.44 -23.90 -15.31
#